data_AF-A0A7C4H5E0-F1
#
_entry.id   AF-A0A7C4H5E0-F1
#
_cell.length_a   1.000
_cell.length_b   1.000
_cell.length_c   1.000
_cell.angle_alpha   90.00
_cell.angle_beta   90.00
_cell.angle_gamma   90.00
#
_symmetry.space_group_name_H-M   'P 1'
#
loop_
_entity.id
_entity.type
_entity.pdbx_description
1 polymer ?
#
loop_
_entity_poly.entity_id
_entity_poly.type
_entity_poly.pdbx_seq_one_letter_code
_entity_poly.pdbx_strand_id
1 'polypeptide(L)'
;MARDSKKKKSEKSIKKELENHSIEQKKEQQSMTHKTRSSSSRKYVDTESWVEKHLDELIDIFNLNMLELDREESKTIAIKLVDILRGESSTLDKDTIRRRFSRYAQNMYQIIAQSILELHECLSITQLEFVVNNIGELVLGYAPRLYREAIKYRREDLIDTIRASWRTYWILKRYNILPVECPRCKFNSLMPDLTCIICGSTVSEEELKKSIDFEKMLKEFVNLYSEEDVKKTIVYGYLYINSLGLKPPTHERDKLDIEVALNTKEKEILKLMLKTSKGDHKDGA
;
A
#
# COMPACT_ATOMS: atom_id res chain seq x y z
N MET A 1 -4.46 -83.35 11.22
CA MET A 1 -4.42 -82.00 11.83
C MET A 1 -4.09 -80.97 10.75
N ALA A 2 -5.08 -80.29 10.15
CA ALA A 2 -4.90 -79.05 9.32
C ALA A 2 -6.16 -78.64 8.49
N ARG A 3 -7.41 -78.74 8.99
CA ARG A 3 -8.58 -78.27 8.19
C ARG A 3 -9.67 -77.44 8.89
N ASP A 4 -9.63 -77.21 10.21
CA ASP A 4 -10.71 -76.47 10.91
C ASP A 4 -10.40 -75.03 11.37
N SER A 5 -9.21 -74.51 11.10
CA SER A 5 -8.79 -73.18 11.58
C SER A 5 -8.86 -72.06 10.53
N LYS A 6 -9.28 -72.36 9.28
CA LYS A 6 -9.35 -71.37 8.18
C LYS A 6 -10.74 -70.79 7.91
N LYS A 7 -11.84 -71.38 8.44
CA LYS A 7 -13.21 -70.89 8.19
C LYS A 7 -13.70 -69.83 9.19
N LYS A 8 -13.15 -69.80 10.41
CA LYS A 8 -13.50 -68.81 11.46
C LYS A 8 -12.80 -67.44 11.32
N LYS A 9 -11.82 -67.30 10.42
CA LYS A 9 -11.12 -66.02 10.16
C LYS A 9 -11.73 -65.23 8.98
N SER A 10 -12.52 -65.84 8.10
CA SER A 10 -13.17 -65.12 6.98
C SER A 10 -14.54 -64.53 7.34
N GLU A 11 -15.29 -65.13 8.28
CA GLU A 11 -16.60 -64.58 8.71
C GLU A 11 -16.49 -63.36 9.64
N LYS A 12 -15.34 -63.18 10.33
CA LYS A 12 -15.08 -62.03 11.19
C LYS A 12 -14.63 -60.78 10.42
N SER A 13 -14.02 -60.94 9.25
CA SER A 13 -13.62 -59.81 8.39
C SER A 13 -14.79 -59.28 7.56
N ILE A 14 -15.66 -60.17 7.06
CA ILE A 14 -16.85 -59.78 6.28
C ILE A 14 -17.90 -59.05 7.14
N LYS A 15 -18.08 -59.44 8.42
CA LYS A 15 -18.97 -58.71 9.35
C LYS A 15 -18.50 -57.29 9.69
N LYS A 16 -17.18 -57.05 9.69
CA LYS A 16 -16.60 -55.73 9.99
C LYS A 16 -16.64 -54.78 8.79
N GLU A 17 -16.64 -55.31 7.58
CA GLU A 17 -16.82 -54.54 6.33
C GLU A 17 -18.31 -54.19 6.08
N LEU A 18 -19.26 -55.07 6.44
CA LEU A 18 -20.71 -54.80 6.33
C LEU A 18 -21.24 -53.79 7.38
N GLU A 19 -20.63 -53.71 8.57
CA GLU A 19 -20.95 -52.68 9.58
C GLU A 19 -20.41 -51.30 9.18
N ASN A 20 -19.25 -51.20 8.53
CA ASN A 20 -18.71 -49.92 8.06
C ASN A 20 -19.49 -49.38 6.84
N HIS A 21 -19.92 -50.25 5.91
CA HIS A 21 -20.74 -49.83 4.76
C HIS A 21 -22.16 -49.36 5.15
N SER A 22 -22.71 -49.89 6.25
CA SER A 22 -24.01 -49.45 6.81
C SER A 22 -23.93 -48.15 7.62
N ILE A 23 -22.74 -47.74 8.07
CA ILE A 23 -22.50 -46.47 8.77
C ILE A 23 -22.20 -45.35 7.75
N GLU A 24 -21.56 -45.66 6.62
CA GLU A 24 -21.36 -44.71 5.51
C GLU A 24 -22.65 -44.43 4.72
N GLN A 25 -23.50 -45.44 4.47
CA GLN A 25 -24.79 -45.21 3.78
C GLN A 25 -25.86 -44.52 4.64
N LYS A 26 -25.75 -44.55 5.98
CA LYS A 26 -26.61 -43.73 6.87
C LYS A 26 -26.12 -42.29 7.02
N LYS A 27 -24.86 -41.98 6.69
CA LYS A 27 -24.33 -40.61 6.66
C LYS A 27 -24.62 -39.88 5.34
N GLU A 28 -24.84 -40.60 4.24
CA GLU A 28 -25.21 -40.01 2.94
C GLU A 28 -26.73 -39.80 2.75
N GLN A 29 -27.59 -40.35 3.61
CA GLN A 29 -29.06 -40.14 3.53
C GLN A 29 -29.65 -39.23 4.62
N GLN A 30 -28.82 -38.60 5.47
CA GLN A 30 -29.25 -37.57 6.44
C GLN A 30 -28.70 -36.16 6.15
N SER A 31 -28.00 -35.94 5.03
CA SER A 31 -27.43 -34.63 4.64
C SER A 31 -28.15 -33.95 3.47
N MET A 32 -29.38 -34.37 3.15
CA MET A 32 -30.25 -33.74 2.14
C MET A 32 -31.50 -33.10 2.78
N THR A 33 -31.40 -32.62 4.02
CA THR A 33 -32.18 -31.42 4.38
C THR A 33 -31.40 -30.24 3.84
N HIS A 34 -31.70 -29.91 2.58
CA HIS A 34 -31.45 -28.60 2.03
C HIS A 34 -32.02 -27.57 3.01
N LYS A 35 -31.18 -27.09 3.94
CA LYS A 35 -31.21 -25.68 4.31
C LYS A 35 -30.93 -24.96 3.01
N THR A 36 -32.00 -24.71 2.25
CA THR A 36 -32.09 -23.50 1.45
C THR A 36 -31.63 -22.40 2.39
N ARG A 37 -30.35 -22.01 2.26
CA ARG A 37 -29.91 -20.69 2.64
C ARG A 37 -30.92 -19.82 1.93
N SER A 38 -31.89 -19.30 2.66
CA SER A 38 -32.74 -18.26 2.13
C SER A 38 -31.74 -17.22 1.66
N SER A 39 -31.59 -17.07 0.35
CA SER A 39 -31.09 -15.83 -0.21
C SER A 39 -32.06 -14.81 0.36
N SER A 40 -31.67 -14.21 1.49
CA SER A 40 -32.37 -13.09 2.07
C SER A 40 -32.38 -12.08 0.94
N SER A 41 -33.49 -12.02 0.20
CA SER A 41 -33.76 -10.97 -0.75
C SER A 41 -33.45 -9.71 0.04
N ARG A 42 -32.44 -8.93 -0.38
CA ARG A 42 -32.13 -7.66 0.26
C ARG A 42 -33.46 -6.93 0.37
N LYS A 43 -34.02 -6.84 1.58
CA LYS A 43 -35.19 -6.01 1.80
C LYS A 43 -34.73 -4.63 1.35
N TYR A 44 -35.43 -4.08 0.36
CA TYR A 44 -35.15 -2.73 -0.11
C TYR A 44 -35.37 -1.81 1.09
N VAL A 45 -34.27 -1.33 1.65
CA VAL A 45 -34.28 -0.33 2.71
C VAL A 45 -33.92 0.97 2.02
N ASP A 46 -34.84 1.92 2.08
CA ASP A 46 -34.65 3.27 1.57
C ASP A 46 -33.70 4.03 2.51
N THR A 47 -32.40 3.84 2.31
CA THR A 47 -31.35 4.52 3.08
C THR A 47 -31.43 6.03 2.88
N GLU A 48 -31.74 6.49 1.66
CA GLU A 48 -31.78 7.91 1.33
C GLU A 48 -32.85 8.64 2.12
N SER A 49 -34.10 8.16 2.10
CA SER A 49 -35.19 8.77 2.87
C SER A 49 -34.94 8.71 4.38
N TRP A 50 -34.30 7.65 4.87
CA TRP A 50 -33.95 7.53 6.29
C TRP A 50 -32.85 8.53 6.69
N VAL A 51 -31.80 8.68 5.88
CA VAL A 51 -30.73 9.65 6.11
C VAL A 51 -31.29 11.07 6.09
N GLU A 52 -32.17 11.39 5.14
CA GLU A 52 -32.77 12.72 5.04
C GLU A 52 -33.54 13.12 6.30
N LYS A 53 -34.28 12.17 6.91
CA LYS A 53 -35.02 12.40 8.17
C LYS A 53 -34.13 12.58 9.38
N HIS A 54 -32.90 12.07 9.35
CA HIS A 54 -31.98 12.05 10.49
C HIS A 54 -30.66 12.79 10.21
N LEU A 55 -30.63 13.62 9.16
CA LEU A 55 -29.39 14.17 8.63
C LEU A 55 -28.62 15.00 9.66
N ASP A 56 -29.29 15.86 10.40
CA ASP A 56 -28.65 16.74 11.39
C ASP A 56 -27.96 15.93 12.50
N GLU A 57 -28.62 14.87 12.98
CA GLU A 57 -28.03 13.96 13.97
C GLU A 57 -26.87 13.14 13.39
N LEU A 58 -26.95 12.76 12.11
CA LEU A 58 -25.90 12.02 11.43
C LEU A 58 -24.67 12.90 11.17
N ILE A 59 -24.87 14.17 10.85
CA ILE A 59 -23.79 15.17 10.74
C ILE A 59 -23.01 15.23 12.05
N ASP A 60 -23.70 15.27 13.19
CA ASP A 60 -23.06 15.25 14.50
C ASP A 60 -22.37 13.91 14.80
N ILE A 61 -23.03 12.77 14.53
CA ILE A 61 -22.46 11.43 14.77
C ILE A 61 -21.17 11.21 13.97
N PHE A 62 -21.15 11.69 12.72
CA PHE A 62 -20.02 11.52 11.81
C PHE A 62 -19.00 12.68 11.89
N ASN A 63 -19.25 13.68 12.75
CA ASN A 63 -18.45 14.91 12.90
C ASN A 63 -18.25 15.66 11.57
N LEU A 64 -19.27 15.73 10.71
CA LEU A 64 -19.21 16.41 9.41
C LEU A 64 -19.33 17.94 9.53
N ASN A 65 -19.84 18.42 10.66
CA ASN A 65 -20.00 19.83 11.01
C ASN A 65 -18.70 20.65 10.88
N MET A 66 -17.54 20.03 11.08
CA MET A 66 -16.24 20.69 11.00
C MET A 66 -15.67 20.75 9.57
N LEU A 67 -16.31 20.12 8.58
CA LEU A 67 -15.74 19.91 7.24
C LEU A 67 -16.24 20.92 6.20
N GLU A 68 -16.96 21.97 6.63
CA GLU A 68 -17.45 23.06 5.78
C GLU A 68 -18.27 22.56 4.57
N LEU A 69 -18.97 21.44 4.76
CA LEU A 69 -19.80 20.82 3.73
C LEU A 69 -21.18 21.47 3.70
N ASP A 70 -21.75 21.61 2.51
CA ASP A 70 -23.16 21.96 2.38
C ASP A 70 -24.08 20.80 2.80
N ARG A 71 -25.39 21.07 2.86
CA ARG A 71 -26.37 20.08 3.32
C ARG A 71 -26.46 18.87 2.37
N GLU A 72 -26.33 19.07 1.06
CA GLU A 72 -26.43 18.01 0.05
C GLU A 72 -25.15 17.16 0.01
N GLU A 73 -23.99 17.79 0.15
CA GLU A 73 -22.69 17.13 0.32
C GLU A 73 -22.70 16.27 1.59
N SER A 74 -23.17 16.83 2.70
CA SER A 74 -23.33 16.10 3.97
C SER A 74 -24.28 14.92 3.83
N LYS A 75 -25.42 15.09 3.14
CA LYS A 75 -26.38 14.02 2.83
C LYS A 75 -25.72 12.92 2.01
N THR A 76 -24.98 13.29 0.97
CA THR A 76 -24.28 12.34 0.08
C THR A 76 -23.28 11.48 0.84
N ILE A 77 -22.46 12.10 1.69
CA ILE A 77 -21.49 11.36 2.53
C ILE A 77 -22.23 10.49 3.55
N ALA A 78 -23.26 11.01 4.21
CA ALA A 78 -24.03 10.27 5.21
C ALA A 78 -24.70 9.02 4.61
N ILE A 79 -25.26 9.11 3.39
CA ILE A 79 -25.82 7.94 2.67
C ILE A 79 -24.75 6.87 2.48
N LYS A 80 -23.59 7.24 1.92
CA LYS A 80 -22.47 6.30 1.71
C LYS A 80 -22.07 5.61 3.02
N LEU A 81 -21.92 6.37 4.11
CA LEU A 81 -21.52 5.83 5.41
C LEU A 81 -22.59 4.91 6.01
N VAL A 82 -23.86 5.32 5.98
CA VAL A 82 -24.97 4.52 6.54
C VAL A 82 -25.13 3.22 5.78
N ASP A 83 -25.00 3.21 4.45
CA ASP A 83 -25.06 1.97 3.67
C ASP A 83 -23.96 0.99 4.05
N ILE A 84 -22.72 1.47 4.23
CA ILE A 84 -21.59 0.65 4.65
C ILE A 84 -21.79 0.15 6.08
N LEU A 85 -22.18 1.03 7.00
CA LEU A 85 -22.37 0.70 8.41
C LEU A 85 -23.55 -0.22 8.64
N ARG A 86 -24.63 -0.12 7.86
CA ARG A 86 -25.78 -1.01 7.93
C ARG A 86 -25.41 -2.43 7.47
N GLY A 87 -24.63 -2.54 6.40
CA GLY A 87 -24.30 -3.81 5.77
C GLY A 87 -25.56 -4.55 5.34
N GLU A 88 -25.72 -5.81 5.75
CA GLU A 88 -26.87 -6.65 5.39
C GLU A 88 -28.10 -6.45 6.30
N SER A 89 -28.03 -5.56 7.29
CA SER A 89 -29.15 -5.33 8.21
C SER A 89 -30.38 -4.80 7.46
N SER A 90 -31.54 -5.42 7.73
CA SER A 90 -32.83 -4.95 7.19
C SER A 90 -33.44 -3.79 8.00
N THR A 91 -32.81 -3.40 9.11
CA THR A 91 -33.24 -2.30 9.97
C THR A 91 -32.16 -1.22 10.04
N LEU A 92 -32.62 0.03 10.11
CA LEU A 92 -31.80 1.21 10.36
C LEU A 92 -32.13 1.75 11.75
N ASP A 93 -31.11 1.76 12.61
CA ASP A 93 -31.20 2.22 13.99
C ASP A 93 -30.01 3.12 14.31
N LYS A 94 -30.30 4.31 14.85
CA LYS A 94 -29.30 5.37 15.06
C LYS A 94 -28.21 4.95 16.03
N ASP A 95 -28.58 4.33 17.15
CA ASP A 95 -27.63 3.90 18.17
C ASP A 95 -26.71 2.79 17.64
N THR A 96 -27.25 1.90 16.82
CA THR A 96 -26.47 0.90 16.11
C THR A 96 -25.49 1.53 15.12
N ILE A 97 -25.93 2.50 14.31
CA ILE A 97 -25.07 3.23 13.36
C ILE A 97 -23.96 3.96 14.12
N ARG A 98 -24.28 4.71 15.18
CA ARG A 98 -23.30 5.39 16.04
C ARG A 98 -22.25 4.42 16.58
N ARG A 99 -22.70 3.32 17.21
CA ARG A 99 -21.79 2.31 17.78
C ARG A 99 -20.90 1.67 16.73
N ARG A 100 -21.43 1.39 15.53
CA ARG A 100 -20.64 0.82 14.42
C ARG A 100 -19.65 1.84 13.87
N PHE A 101 -20.05 3.11 13.71
CA PHE A 101 -19.16 4.19 13.30
C PHE A 101 -17.97 4.31 14.27
N SER A 102 -18.23 4.40 15.58
CA SER A 102 -17.15 4.48 16.58
C SER A 102 -16.22 3.26 16.55
N ARG A 103 -16.75 2.05 16.30
CA ARG A 103 -15.94 0.83 16.18
C ARG A 103 -15.02 0.84 14.96
N TYR A 104 -15.47 1.43 13.86
CA TYR A 104 -14.76 1.44 12.57
C TYR A 104 -14.29 2.84 12.18
N ALA A 105 -14.09 3.72 13.17
CA ALA A 105 -13.90 5.16 12.93
C ALA A 105 -12.77 5.46 11.94
N GLN A 106 -11.62 4.77 12.07
CA GLN A 106 -10.48 4.94 11.16
C GLN A 106 -10.84 4.65 9.69
N ASN A 107 -11.60 3.59 9.44
CA ASN A 107 -12.04 3.24 8.08
C ASN A 107 -13.13 4.20 7.59
N MET A 108 -14.02 4.65 8.48
CA MET A 108 -15.06 5.60 8.13
C MET A 108 -14.48 6.98 7.79
N TYR A 109 -13.47 7.45 8.53
CA TYR A 109 -12.78 8.69 8.22
C TYR A 109 -12.03 8.62 6.88
N GLN A 110 -11.48 7.46 6.50
CA GLN A 110 -10.94 7.24 5.15
C GLN A 110 -12.01 7.42 4.07
N ILE A 111 -13.22 6.89 4.29
CA ILE A 111 -14.34 7.02 3.35
C ILE A 111 -14.82 8.48 3.25
N ILE A 112 -14.86 9.20 4.38
CA ILE A 112 -15.18 10.63 4.40
C ILE A 112 -14.11 11.42 3.63
N ALA A 113 -12.83 11.18 3.91
CA ALA A 113 -11.72 11.84 3.23
C ALA A 113 -11.74 11.60 1.72
N GLN A 114 -12.01 10.36 1.30
CA GLN A 114 -12.21 10.03 -0.11
C GLN A 114 -13.40 10.78 -0.70
N SER A 115 -14.54 10.82 -0.02
CA SER A 115 -15.73 11.48 -0.52
C SER A 115 -15.52 12.99 -0.68
N ILE A 116 -14.80 13.63 0.24
CA ILE A 116 -14.41 15.05 0.11
C ILE A 116 -13.55 15.27 -1.15
N LEU A 117 -12.59 14.39 -1.41
CA LEU A 117 -11.76 14.48 -2.61
C LEU A 117 -12.55 14.25 -3.90
N GLU A 118 -13.62 13.47 -3.87
CA GLU A 118 -14.52 13.24 -5.02
C GLU A 118 -15.46 14.43 -5.28
N LEU A 119 -15.95 15.06 -4.21
CA LEU A 119 -16.94 16.15 -4.29
C LEU A 119 -16.31 17.49 -4.69
N HIS A 120 -15.12 17.79 -4.16
CA HIS A 120 -14.47 19.08 -4.39
C HIS A 120 -13.26 18.91 -5.30
N GLU A 121 -13.01 19.89 -6.16
CA GLU A 121 -11.75 20.01 -6.90
C GLU A 121 -10.68 20.71 -6.06
N CYS A 122 -11.06 21.79 -5.37
CA CYS A 122 -10.22 22.54 -4.43
C CYS A 122 -10.69 22.29 -3.00
N LEU A 123 -9.75 22.07 -2.07
CA LEU A 123 -10.07 21.84 -0.67
C LEU A 123 -9.93 23.14 0.13
N SER A 124 -10.79 23.35 1.13
CA SER A 124 -10.50 24.34 2.18
C SER A 124 -9.35 23.86 3.07
N ILE A 125 -8.78 24.74 3.91
CA ILE A 125 -7.68 24.36 4.82
C ILE A 125 -8.15 23.26 5.78
N THR A 126 -9.34 23.41 6.34
CA THR A 126 -9.95 22.46 7.27
C THR A 126 -10.16 21.09 6.62
N GLN A 127 -10.67 21.08 5.38
CA GLN A 127 -10.83 19.85 4.60
C GLN A 127 -9.48 19.20 4.27
N LEU A 128 -8.48 19.99 3.88
CA LEU A 128 -7.15 19.49 3.56
C LEU A 128 -6.50 18.82 4.78
N GLU A 129 -6.57 19.45 5.96
CA GLU A 129 -6.07 18.85 7.20
C GLU A 129 -6.76 17.53 7.51
N PHE A 130 -8.10 17.50 7.43
CA PHE A 130 -8.85 16.29 7.67
C PHE A 130 -8.46 15.18 6.69
N VAL A 131 -8.40 15.49 5.40
CA VAL A 131 -8.06 14.53 4.35
C VAL A 131 -6.63 14.01 4.55
N VAL A 132 -5.63 14.86 4.71
CA VAL A 132 -4.23 14.44 4.87
C VAL A 132 -4.05 13.48 6.04
N ASN A 133 -4.73 13.73 7.16
CA ASN A 133 -4.65 12.89 8.35
C ASN A 133 -5.44 11.57 8.24
N ASN A 134 -6.43 11.50 7.35
CA ASN A 134 -7.35 10.37 7.28
C ASN A 134 -7.37 9.64 5.92
N ILE A 135 -6.59 10.06 4.92
CA ILE A 135 -6.69 9.51 3.54
C ILE A 135 -6.22 8.06 3.42
N GLY A 136 -5.38 7.58 4.34
CA GLY A 136 -4.85 6.22 4.32
C GLY A 136 -4.14 5.86 3.01
N GLU A 137 -4.37 4.65 2.50
CA GLU A 137 -3.69 4.13 1.31
C GLU A 137 -4.01 4.88 0.02
N LEU A 138 -5.12 5.61 -0.01
CA LEU A 138 -5.53 6.42 -1.16
C LEU A 138 -4.54 7.57 -1.42
N VAL A 139 -3.66 7.89 -0.47
CA VAL A 139 -2.55 8.82 -0.69
C VAL A 139 -1.73 8.47 -1.93
N LEU A 140 -1.62 7.18 -2.29
CA LEU A 140 -0.88 6.75 -3.47
C LEU A 140 -1.49 7.25 -4.79
N GLY A 141 -2.80 7.53 -4.82
CA GLY A 141 -3.48 8.11 -5.98
C GLY A 141 -3.62 9.63 -5.89
N TYR A 142 -3.70 10.18 -4.67
CA TYR A 142 -4.03 11.59 -4.46
C TYR A 142 -2.86 12.48 -4.04
N ALA A 143 -1.68 11.92 -3.72
CA ALA A 143 -0.53 12.71 -3.26
C ALA A 143 -0.12 13.88 -4.18
N PRO A 144 -0.14 13.78 -5.53
CA PRO A 144 0.15 14.94 -6.38
C PRO A 144 -0.80 16.11 -6.13
N ARG A 145 -2.10 15.82 -5.98
CA ARG A 145 -3.12 16.82 -5.71
C ARG A 145 -2.97 17.39 -4.30
N LEU A 146 -2.82 16.53 -3.30
CA LEU A 146 -2.65 16.95 -1.90
C LEU A 146 -1.40 17.82 -1.72
N TYR A 147 -0.31 17.49 -2.41
CA TYR A 147 0.91 18.29 -2.43
C TYR A 147 0.68 19.70 -3.00
N ARG A 148 -0.03 19.82 -4.13
CA ARG A 148 -0.36 21.13 -4.73
C ARG A 148 -1.22 21.99 -3.80
N GLU A 149 -2.25 21.41 -3.19
CA GLU A 149 -3.11 22.12 -2.23
C GLU A 149 -2.31 22.56 -0.99
N ALA A 150 -1.44 21.69 -0.46
CA ALA A 150 -0.62 22.03 0.70
C ALA A 150 0.40 23.15 0.41
N ILE A 151 1.00 23.17 -0.79
CA ILE A 151 1.84 24.31 -1.24
C ILE A 151 1.02 25.59 -1.33
N LYS A 152 -0.17 25.53 -1.94
CA LYS A 152 -1.06 26.69 -2.12
C LYS A 152 -1.35 27.37 -0.79
N TYR A 153 -1.55 26.58 0.27
CA TYR A 153 -1.76 27.08 1.64
C TYR A 153 -0.48 27.25 2.48
N ARG A 154 0.70 26.97 1.92
CA ARG A 154 2.02 27.04 2.60
C ARG A 154 2.07 26.19 3.88
N ARG A 155 1.50 24.99 3.83
CA ARG A 155 1.41 24.04 4.95
C ARG A 155 2.46 22.95 4.84
N GLU A 156 3.70 23.29 5.16
CA GLU A 156 4.84 22.35 5.12
C GLU A 156 4.65 21.15 6.06
N ASP A 157 3.99 21.36 7.19
CA ASP A 157 3.61 20.31 8.14
C ASP A 157 2.71 19.23 7.52
N LEU A 158 1.77 19.64 6.66
CA LEU A 158 0.93 18.71 5.91
C LEU A 158 1.75 18.02 4.81
N ILE A 159 2.68 18.73 4.16
CA ILE A 159 3.57 18.12 3.16
C ILE A 159 4.42 17.01 3.79
N ASP A 160 4.98 17.22 4.97
CA ASP A 160 5.72 16.19 5.72
C ASP A 160 4.83 14.98 6.05
N THR A 161 3.59 15.23 6.46
CA THR A 161 2.60 14.19 6.75
C THR A 161 2.25 13.37 5.50
N ILE A 162 2.04 14.03 4.36
CA ILE A 162 1.78 13.38 3.07
C ILE A 162 3.01 12.55 2.65
N ARG A 163 4.25 13.06 2.81
CA ARG A 163 5.49 12.33 2.53
C ARG A 163 5.60 11.06 3.37
N ALA A 164 5.32 11.14 4.67
CA ALA A 164 5.36 9.99 5.57
C ALA A 164 4.31 8.94 5.21
N SER A 165 3.08 9.36 4.94
CA SER A 165 1.98 8.48 4.51
C SER A 165 2.32 7.82 3.16
N TRP A 166 2.80 8.59 2.19
CA TRP A 166 3.25 8.10 0.88
C TRP A 166 4.29 6.98 1.00
N ARG A 167 5.37 7.21 1.76
CA ARG A 167 6.42 6.18 1.97
C ARG A 167 5.84 4.91 2.59
N THR A 168 5.01 5.08 3.62
CA THR A 168 4.40 3.97 4.36
C THR A 168 3.55 3.11 3.43
N TYR A 169 2.61 3.71 2.71
CA TYR A 169 1.71 2.97 1.84
C TYR A 169 2.37 2.47 0.56
N TRP A 170 3.41 3.14 0.06
CA TRP A 170 4.18 2.64 -1.08
C TRP A 170 4.79 1.28 -0.77
N ILE A 171 5.48 1.18 0.38
CA ILE A 171 6.12 -0.07 0.82
C ILE A 171 5.07 -1.17 1.05
N LEU A 172 3.92 -0.82 1.63
CA LEU A 172 2.85 -1.77 1.93
C LEU A 172 2.10 -2.28 0.68
N LYS A 173 2.01 -1.49 -0.39
CA LYS A 173 1.06 -1.75 -1.50
C LYS A 173 1.69 -1.84 -2.89
N ARG A 174 2.93 -1.38 -3.07
CA ARG A 174 3.62 -1.35 -4.37
C ARG A 174 4.86 -2.21 -4.35
N TYR A 175 5.99 -1.65 -3.94
CA TYR A 175 7.29 -2.30 -3.94
C TYR A 175 7.93 -2.17 -2.56
N ASN A 176 8.72 -3.15 -2.16
CA ASN A 176 9.51 -3.12 -0.92
C ASN A 176 10.68 -2.13 -0.95
N ILE A 177 10.86 -1.40 -2.06
CA ILE A 177 11.87 -0.37 -2.27
C ILE A 177 11.16 0.92 -2.66
N LEU A 178 11.64 2.05 -2.12
CA LEU A 178 11.12 3.37 -2.45
C LEU A 178 11.75 3.87 -3.75
N PRO A 179 11.04 4.71 -4.52
CA PRO A 179 11.69 5.46 -5.59
C PRO A 179 12.71 6.43 -5.01
N VAL A 180 13.63 6.90 -5.85
CA VAL A 180 14.60 7.92 -5.47
C VAL A 180 13.86 9.20 -5.06
N GLU A 181 14.41 9.90 -4.07
CA GLU A 181 13.85 11.16 -3.61
C GLU A 181 13.95 12.23 -4.71
N CYS A 182 12.84 12.90 -5.01
CA CYS A 182 12.84 14.02 -5.93
C CYS A 182 13.55 15.22 -5.28
N PRO A 183 14.57 15.81 -5.91
CA PRO A 183 15.31 16.94 -5.34
C PRO A 183 14.45 18.18 -5.10
N ARG A 184 13.30 18.30 -5.80
CA ARG A 184 12.42 19.46 -5.75
C ARG A 184 11.34 19.35 -4.67
N CYS A 185 10.55 18.27 -4.67
CA CYS A 185 9.45 18.10 -3.71
C CYS A 185 9.78 17.20 -2.52
N LYS A 186 10.95 16.56 -2.50
CA LYS A 186 11.43 15.68 -1.42
C LYS A 186 10.57 14.42 -1.19
N PHE A 187 9.69 14.09 -2.12
CA PHE A 187 9.00 12.79 -2.13
C PHE A 187 9.88 11.72 -2.78
N ASN A 188 9.88 10.52 -2.22
CA ASN A 188 10.36 9.29 -2.88
C ASN A 188 9.45 8.95 -4.07
N SER A 189 9.72 9.58 -5.20
CA SER A 189 8.78 9.62 -6.34
C SER A 189 9.44 9.88 -7.69
N LEU A 190 10.77 9.98 -7.74
CA LEU A 190 11.49 10.11 -9.00
C LEU A 190 11.53 8.74 -9.70
N MET A 191 11.00 8.68 -10.91
CA MET A 191 10.90 7.45 -11.71
C MET A 191 12.17 7.26 -12.59
N PRO A 192 12.35 6.08 -13.21
CA PRO A 192 13.52 5.80 -14.07
C PRO A 192 13.72 6.75 -15.25
N ASP A 193 12.66 7.43 -15.70
CA ASP A 193 12.71 8.46 -16.74
C ASP A 193 13.07 9.86 -16.20
N LEU A 194 13.48 9.94 -14.92
CA LEU A 194 13.77 11.17 -14.18
C LEU A 194 12.57 12.12 -14.03
N THR A 195 11.35 11.64 -14.22
CA THR A 195 10.13 12.39 -13.96
C THR A 195 9.63 12.11 -12.55
N CYS A 196 9.28 13.16 -11.81
CA CYS A 196 8.66 13.03 -10.50
C CYS A 196 7.13 12.87 -10.63
N ILE A 197 6.58 11.76 -10.15
CA ILE A 197 5.13 11.52 -10.24
C ILE A 197 4.29 12.37 -9.28
N ILE A 198 4.91 13.08 -8.33
CA ILE A 198 4.22 13.91 -7.35
C ILE A 198 4.14 15.37 -7.79
N CYS A 199 5.28 16.00 -8.10
CA CYS A 199 5.31 17.40 -8.51
C CYS A 199 5.38 17.59 -10.03
N GLY A 200 5.52 16.52 -10.81
CA GLY A 200 5.58 16.57 -12.28
C GLY A 200 6.88 17.10 -12.86
N SER A 201 7.88 17.44 -12.03
CA SER A 201 9.15 17.96 -12.55
C SER A 201 9.99 16.86 -13.18
N THR A 202 10.58 17.15 -14.34
CA THR A 202 11.71 16.39 -14.88
C THR A 202 13.02 16.91 -14.31
N VAL A 203 13.87 16.01 -13.84
CA VAL A 203 15.14 16.29 -13.17
C VAL A 203 16.27 15.86 -14.11
N SER A 204 17.36 16.62 -14.19
CA SER A 204 18.53 16.16 -14.95
C SER A 204 19.37 15.17 -14.13
N GLU A 205 20.14 14.30 -14.78
CA GLU A 205 21.08 13.41 -14.08
C GLU A 205 22.05 14.21 -13.19
N GLU A 206 22.51 15.39 -13.65
CA GLU A 206 23.37 16.26 -12.85
C GLU A 206 22.68 16.80 -11.59
N GLU A 207 21.41 17.22 -11.70
CA GLU A 207 20.61 17.70 -10.56
C GLU A 207 20.41 16.56 -9.55
N LEU A 208 20.10 15.35 -10.04
CA LEU A 208 19.97 14.17 -9.21
C LEU A 208 21.28 13.85 -8.47
N LYS A 209 22.41 13.73 -9.18
CA LYS A 209 23.71 13.41 -8.59
C LYS A 209 24.13 14.41 -7.51
N LYS A 210 23.89 15.70 -7.73
CA LYS A 210 24.16 16.75 -6.74
C LYS A 210 23.31 16.58 -5.48
N SER A 211 22.04 16.21 -5.64
CA SER A 211 21.11 16.08 -4.52
C SER A 211 21.41 14.91 -3.58
N ILE A 212 22.06 13.87 -4.07
CA ILE A 212 22.36 12.64 -3.31
C ILE A 212 23.82 12.54 -2.85
N ASP A 213 24.63 13.58 -3.06
CA ASP A 213 26.08 13.55 -2.83
C ASP A 213 26.74 12.34 -3.51
N PHE A 214 26.58 12.27 -4.85
CA PHE A 214 26.97 11.11 -5.64
C PHE A 214 28.42 10.67 -5.45
N GLU A 215 29.35 11.61 -5.27
CA GLU A 215 30.77 11.27 -5.03
C GLU A 215 30.97 10.50 -3.72
N LYS A 216 30.22 10.83 -2.67
CA LYS A 216 30.24 10.07 -1.41
C LYS A 216 29.66 8.68 -1.61
N MET A 217 28.55 8.56 -2.34
CA MET A 217 27.95 7.26 -2.65
C MET A 217 28.89 6.38 -3.49
N LEU A 218 29.68 6.94 -4.41
CA LEU A 218 30.69 6.20 -5.17
C LEU A 218 31.79 5.62 -4.25
N LYS A 219 32.17 6.32 -3.17
CA LYS A 219 33.12 5.80 -2.17
C LYS A 219 32.56 4.58 -1.46
N GLU A 220 31.31 4.68 -1.00
CA GLU A 220 30.62 3.58 -0.32
C GLU A 220 30.44 2.39 -1.25
N PHE A 221 30.13 2.64 -2.52
CA PHE A 221 30.01 1.62 -3.56
C PHE A 221 31.27 0.77 -3.73
N VAL A 222 32.47 1.38 -3.75
CA VAL A 222 33.73 0.62 -3.87
C VAL A 222 33.98 -0.29 -2.67
N ASN A 223 33.48 0.08 -1.49
CA ASN A 223 33.62 -0.73 -0.27
C ASN A 223 32.59 -1.87 -0.19
N LEU A 224 31.43 -1.71 -0.84
CA LEU A 224 30.33 -2.67 -0.79
C LEU A 224 30.44 -3.78 -1.83
N TYR A 225 31.03 -3.48 -3.00
CA TYR A 225 31.06 -4.40 -4.14
C TYR A 225 32.47 -4.91 -4.45
N SER A 226 32.54 -6.02 -5.19
CA SER A 226 33.81 -6.64 -5.57
C SER A 226 34.62 -5.76 -6.51
N GLU A 227 35.96 -5.91 -6.52
CA GLU A 227 36.80 -5.21 -7.51
C GLU A 227 36.36 -5.47 -8.96
N GLU A 228 35.84 -6.66 -9.24
CA GLU A 228 35.37 -7.03 -10.57
C GLU A 228 34.15 -6.21 -10.98
N ASP A 229 33.18 -6.04 -10.08
CA ASP A 229 31.98 -5.23 -10.32
C ASP A 229 32.34 -3.76 -10.51
N VAL A 230 33.26 -3.22 -9.72
CA VAL A 230 33.72 -1.84 -9.88
C VAL A 230 34.46 -1.66 -11.23
N LYS A 231 35.32 -2.60 -11.62
CA LYS A 231 35.98 -2.57 -12.94
C LYS A 231 34.96 -2.61 -14.08
N LYS A 232 33.99 -3.51 -14.01
CA LYS A 232 32.90 -3.61 -15.00
C LYS A 232 32.10 -2.31 -15.05
N THR A 233 31.80 -1.71 -13.91
CA THR A 233 31.11 -0.42 -13.80
C THR A 233 31.85 0.69 -14.56
N ILE A 234 33.18 0.80 -14.45
CA ILE A 234 33.91 1.85 -15.18
C ILE A 234 33.93 1.56 -16.70
N VAL A 235 33.95 0.28 -17.10
CA VAL A 235 33.94 -0.16 -18.49
C VAL A 235 32.59 0.13 -19.15
N TYR A 236 31.48 -0.29 -18.52
CA TYR A 236 30.13 0.00 -18.99
C TYR A 236 29.82 1.51 -18.94
N GLY A 237 30.37 2.20 -17.94
CA GLY A 237 30.26 3.65 -17.82
C GLY A 237 28.91 4.14 -17.33
N TYR A 238 28.14 3.29 -16.66
CA TYR A 238 26.89 3.65 -15.98
C TYR A 238 26.71 2.78 -14.74
N LEU A 239 25.77 3.17 -13.88
CA LEU A 239 25.30 2.39 -12.74
C LEU A 239 23.80 2.61 -12.53
N TYR A 240 23.22 1.86 -11.60
CA TYR A 240 21.84 2.03 -11.18
C TYR A 240 21.75 2.73 -9.82
N ILE A 241 20.77 3.61 -9.66
CA ILE A 241 20.46 4.32 -8.42
C ILE A 241 19.03 3.98 -7.99
N ASN A 242 18.86 3.63 -6.72
CA ASN A 242 17.55 3.51 -6.08
C ASN A 242 17.62 4.02 -4.62
N SER A 243 16.53 3.87 -3.84
CA SER A 243 16.51 4.35 -2.45
C SER A 243 17.47 3.62 -1.50
N LEU A 244 18.02 2.47 -1.90
CA LEU A 244 18.97 1.69 -1.10
C LEU A 244 20.43 2.04 -1.40
N GLY A 245 20.70 2.72 -2.52
CA GLY A 245 22.03 3.19 -2.89
C GLY A 245 22.37 2.95 -4.35
N LEU A 246 23.66 2.75 -4.60
CA LEU A 246 24.20 2.45 -5.93
C LEU A 246 24.28 0.94 -6.15
N LYS A 247 23.97 0.50 -7.37
CA LYS A 247 24.03 -0.90 -7.78
C LYS A 247 24.81 -1.03 -9.10
N PRO A 248 25.72 -2.00 -9.22
CA PRO A 248 26.52 -2.17 -10.43
C PRO A 248 25.64 -2.65 -11.60
N PRO A 249 26.08 -2.42 -12.85
CA PRO A 249 25.36 -2.87 -14.05
C PRO A 249 25.33 -4.39 -14.20
N THR A 250 26.15 -5.13 -13.43
CA THR A 250 26.19 -6.60 -13.41
C THR A 250 25.06 -7.22 -12.63
N HIS A 251 24.42 -6.47 -11.73
CA HIS A 251 23.32 -6.95 -10.92
C HIS A 251 21.98 -6.80 -11.65
N GLU A 252 21.00 -7.61 -11.25
CA GLU A 252 19.65 -7.54 -11.81
C GLU A 252 19.05 -6.14 -11.61
N ARG A 253 18.44 -5.59 -12.66
CA ARG A 253 17.80 -4.27 -12.64
C ARG A 253 16.40 -4.36 -12.06
N ASP A 254 16.10 -3.50 -11.09
CA ASP A 254 14.77 -3.32 -10.52
C ASP A 254 13.95 -2.32 -11.33
N LYS A 255 12.62 -2.41 -11.24
CA LYS A 255 11.70 -1.52 -11.96
C LYS A 255 11.85 -0.03 -11.60
N LEU A 256 12.41 0.27 -10.43
CA LEU A 256 12.59 1.62 -9.91
C LEU A 256 14.03 2.13 -10.05
N ASP A 257 14.92 1.33 -10.64
CA ASP A 257 16.30 1.73 -10.84
C ASP A 257 16.41 2.80 -11.91
N ILE A 258 17.04 3.90 -11.52
CA ILE A 258 17.44 4.98 -12.42
C ILE A 258 18.84 4.65 -12.92
N GLU A 259 18.98 4.49 -14.24
CA GLU A 259 20.28 4.35 -14.88
C GLU A 259 20.94 5.72 -14.97
N VAL A 260 22.18 5.82 -14.52
CA VAL A 260 22.92 7.09 -14.48
C VAL A 260 24.30 6.90 -15.09
N ALA A 261 24.64 7.74 -16.06
CA ALA A 261 25.89 7.66 -16.79
C ALA A 261 27.05 8.22 -15.95
N LEU A 262 28.23 7.59 -16.02
CA LEU A 262 29.43 8.05 -15.34
C LEU A 262 30.23 8.99 -16.25
N ASN A 263 30.51 10.20 -15.74
CA ASN A 263 31.42 11.14 -16.40
C ASN A 263 32.89 10.74 -16.18
N THR A 264 33.80 11.43 -16.87
CA THR A 264 35.24 11.15 -16.80
C THR A 264 35.79 11.26 -15.38
N LYS A 265 35.37 12.28 -14.61
CA LYS A 265 35.81 12.51 -13.23
C LYS A 265 35.35 11.38 -12.31
N GLU A 266 34.10 10.96 -12.42
CA GLU A 266 33.53 9.85 -11.62
C GLU A 266 34.23 8.52 -11.92
N LYS A 267 34.57 8.27 -13.19
CA LYS A 267 35.39 7.10 -13.57
C LYS A 267 36.80 7.18 -12.97
N GLU A 268 37.42 8.35 -12.92
CA GLU A 268 38.72 8.55 -12.29
C GLU A 268 38.67 8.34 -10.78
N ILE A 269 37.63 8.82 -10.11
CA ILE A 269 37.37 8.59 -8.68
C ILE A 269 37.35 7.08 -8.38
N LEU A 270 36.57 6.30 -9.15
CA LEU A 270 36.52 4.84 -8.98
C LEU A 270 37.87 4.16 -9.23
N LYS A 271 38.62 4.60 -10.26
CA LYS A 271 39.96 4.07 -10.56
C LYS A 271 40.97 4.36 -9.44
N LEU A 272 40.93 5.56 -8.85
CA LEU A 272 41.80 5.94 -7.75
C LEU A 272 41.49 5.10 -6.51
N MET A 273 40.21 4.95 -6.16
CA MET A 273 39.79 4.18 -4.98
C MET A 273 40.13 2.70 -5.08
N LEU A 274 40.01 2.10 -6.27
CA LEU A 274 40.46 0.73 -6.53
C LEU A 274 41.97 0.52 -6.36
N LYS A 275 42.78 1.58 -6.50
CA LYS A 275 44.23 1.50 -6.27
C LYS A 275 44.56 1.66 -4.79
N THR A 276 43.85 2.55 -4.09
CA THR A 276 44.05 2.79 -2.65
C THR A 276 43.59 1.62 -1.80
N SER A 277 42.48 0.94 -2.14
CA SER A 277 42.03 -0.27 -1.43
C SER A 277 43.02 -1.45 -1.50
N LYS A 278 43.96 -1.41 -2.46
CA LYS A 278 45.06 -2.39 -2.59
C LYS A 278 46.27 -2.08 -1.72
N GLY A 279 46.36 -0.85 -1.17
CA GLY A 279 47.44 -0.43 -0.28
C GLY A 279 47.29 -1.00 1.13
N ASP A 280 46.08 -0.93 1.69
CA ASP A 280 45.83 -1.31 3.09
C ASP A 280 45.89 -2.82 3.37
N HIS A 281 45.91 -3.66 2.33
CA HIS A 281 46.06 -5.12 2.47
C HIS A 281 47.50 -5.63 2.33
N LYS A 282 48.49 -4.76 2.08
CA LYS A 282 49.89 -5.18 1.90
C LYS A 282 50.81 -4.95 3.10
N ASP A 283 50.36 -4.23 4.13
CA ASP A 283 51.18 -3.91 5.31
C ASP A 283 50.87 -4.81 6.53
N GLY A 284 50.22 -5.95 6.32
CA GLY A 284 49.82 -6.90 7.37
C GLY A 284 50.25 -8.34 7.11
N ALA A 285 51.44 -8.55 6.53
CA ALA A 285 52.08 -9.86 6.39
C ALA A 285 53.47 -9.86 7.03
#